data_AF-A0A9E1AFV6-F1
#
_entry.id   AF-A0A9E1AFV6-F1
#
_cell.length_a   1.000
_cell.length_b   1.000
_cell.length_c   1.000
_cell.angle_alpha   90.00
_cell.angle_beta   90.00
_cell.angle_gamma   90.00
#
_symmetry.space_group_name_H-M   'P 1'
#
loop_
_entity.id
_entity.type
_entity.pdbx_description
1 polymer ?
#
loop_
_entity_poly.entity_id
_entity_poly.type
_entity_poly.pdbx_seq_one_letter_code
_entity_poly.pdbx_strand_id
1 'polypeptide(L)'
;MNIKEIEERSGLTRANIRYYEQEGLLAPARRENKYRDYSEEDLETLLRIALLRSLGFSLEEIRRLQSGEADFAAAMRERSAALESEGQRLLAARNVCDAISREVTSYSALRPEDYLNAFEPDVAAKQRDVAEPHPWRRYFARGIDLALVGLPVSFVQYVLLHRNYTTVSRWEDIVCALIGWGLLVLLEPLLLARFGTTAGKWCMGITVTRPDGERLGYSEALNRTALVWFYGAGLGLPLVELVCSYLSYRRYTRGEELAWEEGSVERFDERGTGRMVLLYAAITALSLALTLALTLAMGLSAALPPNRGELTVAEFAENVNYYRTFFDFGTRWTLDSSGEWVENEYENVIYFGGGGEPTPFSYTVEDGVLRAVHWAYTETAETIYGTGDENARMAYLALAAAQKGTSLFNIRGVVKQIGSNSWAGDADYSAAWKNVEMRYDARIEGEYYYSEGFFLSVQDGQPITVTLTFDARLAE
;
A
#
# COMPACT_ATOMS: atom_id res chain seq x y z
N MET A 1 -41.64 6.10 -61.63
CA MET A 1 -42.38 4.96 -61.04
C MET A 1 -43.02 5.37 -59.74
N ASN A 2 -44.22 4.85 -59.44
CA ASN A 2 -44.87 5.09 -58.15
C ASN A 2 -44.37 4.11 -57.06
N ILE A 3 -44.74 4.36 -55.80
CA ILE A 3 -44.29 3.54 -54.65
C ILE A 3 -44.69 2.06 -54.76
N LYS A 4 -45.81 1.74 -55.41
CA LYS A 4 -46.28 0.37 -55.58
C LYS A 4 -45.46 -0.36 -56.66
N GLU A 5 -45.24 0.31 -57.79
CA GLU A 5 -44.42 -0.21 -58.88
C GLU A 5 -42.97 -0.46 -58.44
N ILE A 6 -42.38 0.45 -57.65
CA ILE A 6 -41.00 0.27 -57.18
C ILE A 6 -40.89 -0.77 -56.07
N GLU A 7 -41.90 -0.92 -55.21
CA GLU A 7 -41.98 -2.02 -54.24
C GLU A 7 -42.05 -3.38 -54.95
N GLU A 8 -42.91 -3.51 -55.96
CA GLU A 8 -43.02 -4.73 -56.77
C GLU A 8 -41.72 -5.05 -57.51
N ARG A 9 -41.02 -4.04 -58.04
CA ARG A 9 -39.79 -4.23 -58.81
C ARG A 9 -38.54 -4.40 -57.96
N SER A 10 -38.46 -3.77 -56.79
CA SER A 10 -37.32 -3.91 -55.87
C SER A 10 -37.46 -5.07 -54.89
N GLY A 11 -38.69 -5.55 -54.66
CA GLY A 11 -39.01 -6.53 -53.62
C GLY A 11 -38.94 -5.98 -52.19
N LEU A 12 -38.67 -4.68 -52.01
CA LEU A 12 -38.61 -4.02 -50.71
C LEU A 12 -39.97 -3.46 -50.32
N THR A 13 -40.35 -3.63 -49.06
CA THR A 13 -41.59 -3.05 -48.54
C THR A 13 -41.54 -1.51 -48.62
N ARG A 14 -42.70 -0.86 -48.79
CA ARG A 14 -42.77 0.62 -48.78
C ARG A 14 -42.14 1.25 -47.53
N ALA A 15 -42.20 0.55 -46.39
CA ALA A 15 -41.61 1.01 -45.14
C ALA A 15 -40.08 1.09 -45.24
N ASN A 16 -39.43 0.06 -45.78
CA ASN A 16 -37.98 0.04 -45.98
C ASN A 16 -37.53 1.13 -46.97
N ILE A 17 -38.27 1.31 -48.06
CA ILE A 17 -37.97 2.34 -49.07
C ILE A 17 -38.03 3.74 -48.45
N ARG A 18 -39.05 4.02 -47.63
CA ARG A 18 -39.17 5.30 -46.90
C ARG A 18 -38.10 5.46 -45.83
N TYR A 19 -37.70 4.37 -45.18
CA TYR A 19 -36.66 4.40 -44.17
C TYR A 19 -35.29 4.72 -44.81
N TYR A 20 -34.98 4.14 -45.97
CA TYR A 20 -33.75 4.49 -46.71
C TYR A 20 -33.75 5.94 -47.22
N GLU A 21 -34.91 6.49 -47.59
CA GLU A 21 -35.04 7.92 -47.88
C GLU A 21 -34.78 8.79 -46.64
N GLN A 22 -35.30 8.40 -45.47
CA GLN A 22 -35.06 9.14 -44.20
C GLN A 22 -33.59 9.10 -43.76
N GLU A 23 -32.92 7.97 -43.97
CA GLU A 23 -31.50 7.78 -43.67
C GLU A 23 -30.57 8.42 -44.73
N GLY A 24 -31.14 9.08 -45.74
CA GLY A 24 -30.41 9.82 -46.76
C GLY A 24 -29.71 8.96 -47.82
N LEU A 25 -30.10 7.69 -47.96
CA LEU A 25 -29.52 6.74 -48.93
C LEU A 25 -30.20 6.79 -50.30
N LEU A 26 -31.36 7.44 -50.38
CA LEU A 26 -32.15 7.63 -51.60
C LEU A 26 -32.85 9.00 -51.56
N ALA A 27 -32.90 9.71 -52.69
CA ALA A 27 -33.57 11.01 -52.80
C ALA A 27 -34.44 11.09 -54.06
N PRO A 28 -35.62 10.42 -54.09
CA PRO A 28 -36.45 10.38 -55.29
C PRO A 28 -37.04 11.74 -55.61
N ALA A 29 -37.18 12.03 -56.91
CA ALA A 29 -37.83 13.24 -57.37
C ALA A 29 -39.32 13.26 -56.96
N ARG A 30 -39.91 14.46 -56.88
CA ARG A 30 -41.35 14.63 -56.63
C ARG A 30 -42.00 15.25 -57.87
N ARG A 31 -43.11 14.66 -58.31
CA ARG A 31 -43.97 15.24 -59.36
C ARG A 31 -44.61 16.54 -58.88
N GLU A 32 -45.14 17.33 -59.81
CA GLU A 32 -45.87 18.57 -59.53
C GLU A 32 -47.04 18.38 -58.53
N ASN A 33 -47.62 17.19 -58.49
CA ASN A 33 -48.66 16.79 -57.53
C ASN A 33 -48.12 16.33 -56.15
N LYS A 34 -46.83 16.59 -55.84
CA LYS A 34 -46.10 16.25 -54.60
C LYS A 34 -45.92 14.76 -54.29
N TYR A 35 -46.36 13.85 -55.17
CA TYR A 35 -46.08 12.42 -55.03
C TYR A 35 -44.65 12.08 -55.44
N ARG A 36 -44.05 11.08 -54.77
CA ARG A 36 -42.73 10.55 -55.11
C ARG A 36 -42.77 9.86 -56.47
N ASP A 37 -41.82 10.20 -57.31
CA ASP A 37 -41.62 9.57 -58.61
C ASP A 37 -40.20 9.04 -58.66
N TYR A 38 -40.10 7.73 -58.51
CA TYR A 38 -38.84 7.03 -58.50
C TYR A 38 -38.36 6.79 -59.92
N SER A 39 -37.13 7.19 -60.21
CA SER A 39 -36.46 6.91 -61.47
C SER A 39 -35.98 5.46 -61.54
N GLU A 40 -35.53 5.02 -62.71
CA GLU A 40 -34.83 3.73 -62.85
C GLU A 40 -33.53 3.69 -62.04
N GLU A 41 -32.86 4.84 -61.89
CA GLU A 41 -31.64 4.97 -61.07
C GLU A 41 -31.92 4.82 -59.57
N ASP A 42 -33.08 5.33 -59.10
CA ASP A 42 -33.54 5.12 -57.73
C ASP A 42 -33.81 3.64 -57.46
N LEU A 43 -34.41 2.93 -58.42
CA LEU A 43 -34.62 1.49 -58.32
C LEU A 43 -33.30 0.74 -58.25
N GLU A 44 -32.33 1.08 -59.10
CA GLU A 44 -31.01 0.45 -59.07
C GLU A 44 -30.28 0.71 -57.75
N THR A 45 -30.39 1.92 -57.20
CA THR A 45 -29.84 2.28 -55.88
C THR A 45 -30.48 1.46 -54.76
N LEU A 46 -31.80 1.29 -54.78
CA LEU A 46 -32.51 0.46 -53.81
C LEU A 46 -32.09 -1.02 -53.89
N LEU A 47 -31.89 -1.55 -55.11
CA LEU A 47 -31.40 -2.91 -55.31
C LEU A 47 -29.97 -3.09 -54.77
N ARG A 48 -29.08 -2.11 -54.96
CA ARG A 48 -27.72 -2.12 -54.39
C ARG A 48 -27.76 -2.09 -52.85
N ILE A 49 -28.58 -1.23 -52.26
CA ILE A 49 -28.76 -1.17 -50.80
C ILE A 49 -29.29 -2.50 -50.27
N ALA A 50 -30.30 -3.09 -50.91
CA ALA A 50 -30.86 -4.38 -50.53
C ALA A 50 -29.80 -5.49 -50.52
N LEU A 51 -28.95 -5.53 -51.55
CA LEU A 51 -27.84 -6.48 -51.65
C LEU A 51 -26.79 -6.28 -50.55
N LEU A 52 -26.35 -5.05 -50.30
CA LEU A 52 -25.37 -4.78 -49.24
C LEU A 52 -25.93 -5.11 -47.85
N ARG A 53 -27.22 -4.83 -47.62
CA ARG A 53 -27.90 -5.21 -46.38
C ARG A 53 -28.00 -6.72 -46.22
N SER A 54 -28.28 -7.47 -47.29
CA SER A 54 -28.33 -8.94 -47.21
C SER A 54 -26.95 -9.56 -46.96
N LEU A 55 -25.88 -8.91 -47.39
CA LEU A 55 -24.50 -9.27 -47.06
C LEU A 55 -24.08 -8.87 -45.64
N GLY A 56 -24.90 -8.08 -44.93
CA GLY A 56 -24.72 -7.73 -43.53
C GLY A 56 -24.01 -6.42 -43.25
N PHE A 57 -23.88 -5.54 -44.24
CA PHE A 57 -23.39 -4.17 -44.03
C PHE A 57 -24.41 -3.32 -43.27
N SER A 58 -23.94 -2.47 -42.36
CA SER A 58 -24.72 -1.43 -41.69
C SER A 58 -25.07 -0.28 -42.65
N LEU A 59 -26.07 0.53 -42.29
CA LEU A 59 -26.46 1.69 -43.11
C LEU A 59 -25.37 2.77 -43.14
N GLU A 60 -24.59 2.89 -42.08
CA GLU A 60 -23.45 3.80 -42.02
C GLU A 60 -22.35 3.37 -42.98
N GLU A 61 -22.00 2.08 -43.03
CA GLU A 61 -21.03 1.55 -43.99
C GLU A 61 -21.53 1.73 -45.43
N ILE A 62 -22.81 1.44 -45.70
CA ILE A 62 -23.40 1.66 -47.03
C ILE A 62 -23.31 3.13 -47.44
N ARG A 63 -23.54 4.07 -46.50
CA ARG A 63 -23.40 5.50 -46.75
C ARG A 63 -21.95 5.88 -47.09
N ARG A 64 -20.98 5.38 -46.31
CA ARG A 64 -19.55 5.60 -46.55
C ARG A 64 -19.08 5.01 -47.90
N LEU A 65 -19.67 3.90 -48.31
CA LEU A 65 -19.45 3.30 -49.63
C LEU A 65 -20.07 4.17 -50.75
N GLN A 66 -21.27 4.71 -50.55
CA GLN A 66 -21.92 5.61 -51.51
C GLN A 66 -21.19 6.96 -51.64
N SER A 67 -20.66 7.50 -50.53
CA SER A 67 -19.90 8.77 -50.55
C SER A 67 -18.46 8.61 -51.03
N GLY A 68 -17.98 7.36 -51.20
CA GLY A 68 -16.60 7.07 -51.60
C GLY A 68 -15.57 7.22 -50.47
N GLU A 69 -16.02 7.40 -49.23
CA GLU A 69 -15.15 7.44 -48.04
C GLU A 69 -14.53 6.09 -47.70
N ALA A 70 -15.12 5.00 -48.18
CA ALA A 70 -14.61 3.64 -48.02
C ALA A 70 -14.43 2.97 -49.39
N ASP A 71 -13.34 2.21 -49.55
CA ASP A 71 -13.08 1.45 -50.77
C ASP A 71 -14.01 0.24 -50.87
N PHE A 72 -14.77 0.17 -51.96
CA PHE A 72 -15.81 -0.85 -52.14
C PHE A 72 -15.23 -2.26 -52.22
N ALA A 73 -14.09 -2.45 -52.91
CA ALA A 73 -13.48 -3.75 -53.08
C ALA A 73 -12.85 -4.27 -51.77
N ALA A 74 -12.21 -3.39 -50.99
CA ALA A 74 -11.67 -3.72 -49.68
C ALA A 74 -12.78 -4.10 -48.69
N ALA A 75 -13.86 -3.31 -48.62
CA ALA A 75 -14.99 -3.60 -47.75
C ALA A 75 -15.64 -4.96 -48.06
N MET A 76 -15.77 -5.32 -49.34
CA MET A 76 -16.28 -6.63 -49.75
C MET A 76 -15.36 -7.78 -49.36
N ARG A 77 -14.05 -7.63 -49.52
CA ARG A 77 -13.08 -8.67 -49.11
C ARG A 77 -13.08 -8.87 -47.60
N GLU A 78 -13.10 -7.80 -46.83
CA GLU A 78 -13.18 -7.84 -45.37
C GLU A 78 -14.47 -8.52 -44.92
N ARG A 79 -15.61 -8.16 -45.51
CA ARG A 79 -16.89 -8.78 -45.18
C ARG A 79 -16.94 -10.26 -45.57
N SER A 80 -16.39 -10.62 -46.73
CA SER A 80 -16.32 -12.02 -47.16
C SER A 80 -15.48 -12.86 -46.19
N ALA A 81 -14.33 -12.36 -45.76
CA ALA A 81 -13.48 -13.05 -44.78
C ALA A 81 -14.18 -13.21 -43.42
N ALA A 82 -14.88 -12.17 -42.96
CA ALA A 82 -15.68 -12.24 -41.73
C ALA A 82 -16.83 -13.26 -41.84
N LEU A 83 -17.54 -13.31 -42.96
CA LEU A 83 -18.60 -14.29 -43.21
C LEU A 83 -18.08 -15.73 -43.28
N GLU A 84 -16.88 -15.93 -43.82
CA GLU A 84 -16.24 -17.24 -43.88
C GLU A 84 -15.87 -17.74 -42.46
N SER A 85 -15.31 -16.87 -41.63
CA SER A 85 -15.03 -17.20 -40.22
C SER A 85 -16.30 -17.51 -39.43
N GLU A 86 -17.37 -16.71 -39.61
CA GLU A 86 -18.65 -16.97 -38.94
C GLU A 86 -19.30 -18.29 -39.42
N GLY A 87 -19.19 -18.60 -40.71
CA GLY A 87 -19.66 -19.87 -41.27
C GLY A 87 -18.93 -21.08 -40.67
N GLN A 88 -17.60 -20.99 -40.53
CA GLN A 88 -16.81 -22.04 -39.88
C GLN A 88 -17.21 -22.24 -38.41
N ARG A 89 -17.46 -21.14 -37.68
CA ARG A 89 -17.93 -21.19 -36.29
C ARG A 89 -19.31 -21.84 -36.15
N LEU A 90 -20.26 -21.49 -37.02
CA LEU A 90 -21.61 -22.08 -37.03
C LEU A 90 -21.57 -23.59 -37.36
N LEU A 91 -20.67 -24.01 -38.24
CA LEU A 91 -20.45 -25.43 -38.53
C LEU A 91 -19.85 -26.17 -37.33
N ALA A 92 -18.86 -25.59 -36.65
CA ALA A 92 -18.29 -26.16 -35.43
C ALA A 92 -19.35 -26.31 -34.33
N ALA A 93 -20.15 -25.25 -34.11
CA ALA A 93 -21.25 -25.26 -33.15
C ALA A 93 -22.29 -26.36 -33.44
N ARG A 94 -22.68 -26.49 -34.71
CA ARG A 94 -23.62 -27.53 -35.14
C ARG A 94 -23.05 -28.93 -34.90
N ASN A 95 -21.78 -29.15 -35.21
CA ASN A 95 -21.15 -30.46 -34.99
C ASN A 95 -21.15 -30.85 -33.51
N VAL A 96 -20.95 -29.88 -32.62
CA VAL A 96 -21.06 -30.10 -31.17
C VAL A 96 -22.49 -30.44 -30.75
N CYS A 97 -23.49 -29.72 -31.25
CA CYS A 97 -24.90 -30.05 -31.00
C CYS A 97 -25.25 -31.48 -31.45
N ASP A 98 -24.77 -31.88 -32.63
CA ASP A 98 -25.00 -33.22 -33.17
C ASP A 98 -24.28 -34.30 -32.34
N ALA A 99 -23.08 -34.03 -31.83
CA ALA A 99 -22.33 -34.94 -30.96
C ALA A 99 -23.05 -35.13 -29.61
N ILE A 100 -23.42 -34.02 -28.94
CA ILE A 100 -24.16 -34.05 -27.66
C ILE A 100 -25.48 -34.81 -27.84
N SER A 101 -26.22 -34.55 -28.92
CA SER A 101 -27.51 -35.21 -29.17
C SER A 101 -27.39 -36.73 -29.35
N ARG A 102 -26.22 -37.25 -29.75
CA ARG A 102 -25.98 -38.69 -29.93
C ARG A 102 -25.50 -39.36 -28.65
N GLU A 103 -24.69 -38.65 -27.87
CA GLU A 103 -23.93 -39.24 -26.77
C GLU A 103 -24.54 -38.97 -25.39
N VAL A 104 -25.36 -37.93 -25.27
CA VAL A 104 -25.94 -37.49 -23.99
C VAL A 104 -27.45 -37.71 -23.98
N THR A 105 -27.92 -38.58 -23.08
CA THR A 105 -29.34 -39.00 -23.00
C THR A 105 -30.17 -38.20 -21.99
N SER A 106 -29.52 -37.43 -21.10
CA SER A 106 -30.20 -36.56 -20.14
C SER A 106 -29.31 -35.38 -19.72
N TYR A 107 -29.93 -34.30 -19.26
CA TYR A 107 -29.23 -33.07 -18.89
C TYR A 107 -28.18 -33.28 -17.77
N SER A 108 -28.45 -34.13 -16.78
CA SER A 108 -27.51 -34.43 -15.68
C SER A 108 -26.31 -35.27 -16.10
N ALA A 109 -26.36 -35.91 -17.27
CA ALA A 109 -25.25 -36.66 -17.85
C ALA A 109 -24.37 -35.81 -18.78
N LEU A 110 -24.76 -34.57 -19.08
CA LEU A 110 -23.96 -33.66 -19.90
C LEU A 110 -22.70 -33.24 -19.14
N ARG A 111 -21.52 -33.52 -19.73
CA ARG A 111 -20.22 -33.07 -19.23
C ARG A 111 -19.71 -31.95 -20.14
N PRO A 112 -19.80 -30.68 -19.74
CA PRO A 112 -19.45 -29.55 -20.60
C PRO A 112 -17.99 -29.55 -21.06
N GLU A 113 -17.08 -30.04 -20.22
CA GLU A 113 -15.64 -30.09 -20.48
C GLU A 113 -15.27 -30.89 -21.74
N ASP A 114 -16.09 -31.88 -22.10
CA ASP A 114 -15.86 -32.75 -23.27
C ASP A 114 -16.17 -32.02 -24.60
N TYR A 115 -16.93 -30.92 -24.56
CA TYR A 115 -17.45 -30.23 -25.76
C TYR A 115 -17.05 -28.75 -25.88
N LEU A 116 -16.68 -28.10 -24.77
CA LEU A 116 -16.32 -26.68 -24.75
C LEU A 116 -15.06 -26.35 -25.56
N ASN A 117 -14.15 -27.30 -25.71
CA ASN A 117 -12.89 -27.12 -26.45
C ASN A 117 -13.08 -27.15 -27.99
N ALA A 118 -14.27 -27.47 -28.49
CA ALA A 118 -14.56 -27.50 -29.93
C ALA A 118 -15.03 -26.15 -30.51
N PHE A 119 -15.13 -25.10 -29.69
CA PHE A 119 -15.45 -23.73 -30.12
C PHE A 119 -14.18 -22.86 -30.12
N GLU A 120 -13.70 -22.44 -31.29
CA GLU A 120 -12.78 -21.29 -31.36
C GLU A 120 -13.55 -19.95 -31.21
N PRO A 121 -12.94 -18.88 -30.63
CA PRO A 121 -13.67 -17.82 -29.94
C PRO A 121 -14.21 -16.70 -30.86
N ASP A 122 -15.44 -16.27 -30.56
CA ASP A 122 -16.15 -15.13 -31.15
C ASP A 122 -15.52 -13.79 -30.73
N VAL A 123 -14.92 -13.07 -31.68
CA VAL A 123 -14.30 -11.76 -31.43
C VAL A 123 -15.34 -10.69 -31.05
N ALA A 124 -16.63 -10.86 -31.39
CA ALA A 124 -17.71 -9.97 -30.96
C ALA A 124 -18.21 -10.27 -29.52
N ALA A 125 -18.01 -11.49 -29.01
CA ALA A 125 -18.17 -11.78 -27.58
C ALA A 125 -17.05 -11.12 -26.74
N LYS A 126 -15.84 -11.02 -27.30
CA LYS A 126 -14.68 -10.33 -26.70
C LYS A 126 -14.94 -8.85 -26.35
N GLN A 127 -15.91 -8.20 -27.01
CA GLN A 127 -16.35 -6.83 -26.70
C GLN A 127 -17.46 -6.75 -25.63
N ARG A 128 -18.17 -7.85 -25.34
CA ARG A 128 -19.08 -7.97 -24.18
C ARG A 128 -18.38 -8.50 -22.92
N ASP A 129 -17.21 -9.10 -23.08
CA ASP A 129 -16.31 -9.58 -22.02
C ASP A 129 -15.35 -8.50 -21.48
N VAL A 130 -15.56 -7.21 -21.78
CA VAL A 130 -14.84 -6.14 -21.08
C VAL A 130 -15.38 -6.08 -19.66
N ALA A 131 -14.71 -6.78 -18.74
CA ALA A 131 -15.00 -6.74 -17.32
C ALA A 131 -15.14 -5.28 -16.86
N GLU A 132 -16.24 -4.97 -16.17
CA GLU A 132 -16.45 -3.64 -15.60
C GLU A 132 -15.19 -3.21 -14.84
N PRO A 133 -14.60 -2.03 -15.11
CA PRO A 133 -13.33 -1.68 -14.49
C PRO A 133 -13.50 -1.60 -12.97
N HIS A 134 -12.75 -2.42 -12.23
CA HIS A 134 -12.71 -2.43 -10.76
C HIS A 134 -11.44 -1.79 -10.15
N PRO A 135 -11.15 -0.50 -10.38
CA PRO A 135 -9.90 0.13 -9.93
C PRO A 135 -9.73 0.11 -8.41
N TRP A 136 -10.82 0.26 -7.66
CA TRP A 136 -10.78 0.30 -6.20
C TRP A 136 -10.41 -1.05 -5.57
N ARG A 137 -10.86 -2.17 -6.15
CA ARG A 137 -10.46 -3.51 -5.69
C ARG A 137 -8.94 -3.70 -5.85
N ARG A 138 -8.37 -3.22 -6.96
CA ARG A 138 -6.93 -3.28 -7.24
C ARG A 138 -6.14 -2.41 -6.26
N TYR A 139 -6.60 -1.17 -6.05
CA TYR A 139 -5.98 -0.22 -5.13
C TYR A 139 -5.97 -0.75 -3.69
N PHE A 140 -7.12 -1.22 -3.20
CA PHE A 140 -7.25 -1.78 -1.85
C PHE A 140 -6.46 -3.08 -1.68
N ALA A 141 -6.45 -3.98 -2.68
CA ALA A 141 -5.61 -5.16 -2.66
C ALA A 141 -4.13 -4.82 -2.48
N ARG A 142 -3.63 -3.83 -3.23
CA ARG A 142 -2.23 -3.36 -3.12
C ARG A 142 -1.94 -2.77 -1.75
N GLY A 143 -2.86 -1.98 -1.19
CA GLY A 143 -2.73 -1.43 0.17
C GLY A 143 -2.59 -2.51 1.23
N ILE A 144 -3.38 -3.59 1.15
CA ILE A 144 -3.27 -4.75 2.06
C ILE A 144 -1.93 -5.47 1.85
N ASP A 145 -1.55 -5.74 0.60
CA ASP A 145 -0.30 -6.45 0.28
C ASP A 145 0.93 -5.67 0.82
N LEU A 146 0.96 -4.34 0.64
CA LEU A 146 2.03 -3.46 1.16
C LEU A 146 2.05 -3.42 2.69
N ALA A 147 0.89 -3.38 3.35
CA ALA A 147 0.81 -3.39 4.80
C ALA A 147 1.33 -4.71 5.40
N LEU A 148 1.06 -5.84 4.74
CA LEU A 148 1.54 -7.16 5.17
C LEU A 148 3.06 -7.29 5.05
N VAL A 149 3.66 -6.85 3.95
CA VAL A 149 5.14 -6.85 3.79
C VAL A 149 5.82 -5.79 4.66
N GLY A 150 5.09 -4.78 5.12
CA GLY A 150 5.57 -3.81 6.11
C GLY A 150 5.83 -4.42 7.49
N LEU A 151 5.08 -5.47 7.89
CA LEU A 151 5.25 -6.12 9.19
C LEU A 151 6.66 -6.68 9.45
N PRO A 152 7.29 -7.46 8.55
CA PRO A 152 8.67 -7.90 8.75
C PRO A 152 9.66 -6.74 8.77
N VAL A 153 9.44 -5.66 8.01
CA VAL A 153 10.29 -4.46 8.06
C VAL A 153 10.20 -3.80 9.44
N SER A 154 8.97 -3.58 9.93
CA SER A 154 8.71 -3.07 11.28
C SER A 154 9.28 -3.98 12.37
N PHE A 155 9.22 -5.31 12.19
CA PHE A 155 9.81 -6.26 13.11
C PHE A 155 11.33 -6.08 13.20
N VAL A 156 12.03 -5.97 12.06
CA VAL A 156 13.47 -5.71 12.06
C VAL A 156 13.76 -4.36 12.71
N GLN A 157 13.05 -3.31 12.32
CA GLN A 157 13.27 -1.95 12.81
C GLN A 157 13.05 -1.81 14.32
N TYR A 158 11.93 -2.32 14.84
CA TYR A 158 11.53 -2.10 16.23
C TYR A 158 11.95 -3.24 17.16
N VAL A 159 11.88 -4.50 16.73
CA VAL A 159 12.17 -5.63 17.61
C VAL A 159 13.64 -6.04 17.57
N LEU A 160 14.27 -6.04 16.39
CA LEU A 160 15.68 -6.45 16.29
C LEU A 160 16.64 -5.28 16.53
N LEU A 161 16.38 -4.16 15.87
CA LEU A 161 17.23 -2.96 15.98
C LEU A 161 16.84 -2.05 17.14
N HIS A 162 15.73 -2.34 17.84
CA HIS A 162 15.25 -1.56 18.98
C HIS A 162 15.14 -0.07 18.68
N ARG A 163 14.79 0.30 17.43
CA ARG A 163 14.71 1.71 17.02
C ARG A 163 13.55 2.38 17.75
N ASN A 164 13.78 3.57 18.29
CA ASN A 164 12.73 4.30 18.98
C ASN A 164 11.76 4.97 17.99
N TYR A 165 10.50 4.52 18.04
CA TYR A 165 9.39 4.98 17.19
C TYR A 165 9.24 6.51 17.13
N THR A 166 9.55 7.26 18.20
CA THR A 166 9.39 8.72 18.21
C THR A 166 10.55 9.47 17.56
N THR A 167 11.67 8.78 17.31
CA THR A 167 12.90 9.36 16.76
C THR A 167 13.16 8.95 15.30
N VAL A 168 12.33 8.03 14.76
CA VAL A 168 12.45 7.60 13.36
C VAL A 168 12.27 8.81 12.46
N SER A 169 13.28 9.05 11.61
CA SER A 169 13.26 10.15 10.66
C SER A 169 12.37 9.84 9.44
N ARG A 170 11.88 10.89 8.77
CA ARG A 170 11.10 10.72 7.52
C ARG A 170 11.88 10.00 6.42
N TRP A 171 13.22 10.09 6.43
CA TRP A 171 14.05 9.39 5.47
C TRP A 171 14.11 7.89 5.77
N GLU A 172 14.23 7.50 7.03
CA GLU A 172 14.11 6.10 7.45
C GLU A 172 12.76 5.51 7.02
N ASP A 173 11.66 6.25 7.17
CA ASP A 173 10.34 5.81 6.72
C ASP A 173 10.30 5.52 5.20
N ILE A 174 10.90 6.40 4.39
CA ILE A 174 11.00 6.21 2.94
C ILE A 174 11.82 4.95 2.62
N VAL A 175 12.97 4.77 3.28
CA VAL A 175 13.82 3.59 3.10
C VAL A 175 13.06 2.32 3.47
N CYS A 176 12.35 2.30 4.60
CA CYS A 176 11.51 1.18 5.02
C CYS A 176 10.40 0.87 4.01
N ALA A 177 9.76 1.90 3.45
CA ALA A 177 8.75 1.73 2.39
C ALA A 177 9.35 1.11 1.11
N LEU A 178 10.54 1.54 0.71
CA LEU A 178 11.28 0.96 -0.44
C LEU A 178 11.69 -0.50 -0.18
N ILE A 179 12.12 -0.83 1.04
CA ILE A 179 12.39 -2.22 1.45
C ILE A 179 11.10 -3.04 1.37
N GLY A 180 9.97 -2.51 1.83
CA GLY A 180 8.66 -3.15 1.71
C GLY A 180 8.29 -3.46 0.26
N TRP A 181 8.49 -2.52 -0.65
CA TRP A 181 8.33 -2.74 -2.09
C TRP A 181 9.27 -3.82 -2.63
N GLY A 182 10.54 -3.80 -2.23
CA GLY A 182 11.52 -4.85 -2.58
C GLY A 182 11.08 -6.24 -2.11
N LEU A 183 10.59 -6.36 -0.88
CA LEU A 183 10.03 -7.61 -0.36
C LEU A 183 8.81 -8.06 -1.15
N LEU A 184 7.94 -7.13 -1.55
CA LEU A 184 6.78 -7.45 -2.37
C LEU A 184 7.19 -7.97 -3.76
N VAL A 185 8.21 -7.38 -4.38
CA VAL A 185 8.79 -7.87 -5.65
C VAL A 185 9.35 -9.28 -5.52
N LEU A 186 9.83 -9.67 -4.34
CA LEU A 186 10.32 -11.03 -4.09
C LEU A 186 9.17 -12.03 -3.80
N LEU A 187 8.16 -11.61 -3.05
CA LEU A 187 7.10 -12.48 -2.52
C LEU A 187 5.88 -12.60 -3.44
N GLU A 188 5.42 -11.49 -4.03
CA GLU A 188 4.25 -11.46 -4.90
C GLU A 188 4.39 -12.44 -6.07
N PRO A 189 5.54 -12.53 -6.77
CA PRO A 189 5.70 -13.48 -7.87
C PRO A 189 5.56 -14.95 -7.44
N LEU A 190 6.04 -15.31 -6.24
CA LEU A 190 5.87 -16.66 -5.69
C LEU A 190 4.39 -16.96 -5.44
N LEU A 191 3.66 -16.01 -4.86
CA LEU A 191 2.24 -16.15 -4.56
C LEU A 191 1.40 -16.24 -5.84
N LEU A 192 1.67 -15.38 -6.82
CA LEU A 192 0.98 -15.40 -8.12
C LEU A 192 1.29 -16.70 -8.88
N ALA A 193 2.54 -17.15 -8.93
CA ALA A 193 2.87 -18.40 -9.61
C ALA A 193 2.24 -19.63 -8.93
N ARG A 194 2.19 -19.64 -7.59
CA ARG A 194 1.70 -20.81 -6.84
C ARG A 194 0.19 -20.86 -6.67
N PHE A 195 -0.46 -19.71 -6.52
CA PHE A 195 -1.87 -19.60 -6.15
C PHE A 195 -2.70 -18.78 -7.13
N GLY A 196 -2.07 -18.01 -8.03
CA GLY A 196 -2.75 -17.08 -8.91
C GLY A 196 -3.23 -15.82 -8.20
N THR A 197 -2.93 -15.62 -6.91
CA THR A 197 -3.40 -14.47 -6.15
C THR A 197 -2.48 -14.16 -4.97
N THR A 198 -2.54 -12.93 -4.47
CA THR A 198 -1.90 -12.48 -3.21
C THR A 198 -2.95 -12.38 -2.10
N ALA A 199 -2.53 -12.18 -0.85
CA ALA A 199 -3.47 -12.05 0.26
C ALA A 199 -4.46 -10.88 0.06
N GLY A 200 -3.97 -9.70 -0.33
CA GLY A 200 -4.81 -8.54 -0.63
C GLY A 200 -5.71 -8.78 -1.83
N LYS A 201 -5.20 -9.40 -2.90
CA LYS A 201 -6.00 -9.74 -4.09
C LYS A 201 -7.09 -10.76 -3.76
N TRP A 202 -6.78 -11.78 -2.96
CA TRP A 202 -7.75 -12.77 -2.50
C TRP A 202 -8.87 -12.15 -1.66
N CYS A 203 -8.54 -11.25 -0.72
CA CYS A 203 -9.52 -10.47 0.04
C CYS A 203 -10.44 -9.65 -0.88
N MET A 204 -9.91 -9.20 -2.01
CA MET A 204 -10.64 -8.44 -3.02
C MET A 204 -11.19 -9.32 -4.14
N GLY A 205 -11.15 -10.65 -4.05
CA GLY A 205 -11.68 -11.57 -5.07
C GLY A 205 -10.99 -11.49 -6.44
N ILE A 206 -9.71 -11.13 -6.46
CA ILE A 206 -8.89 -10.97 -7.67
C ILE A 206 -7.99 -12.19 -7.85
N THR A 207 -7.95 -12.73 -9.06
CA THR A 207 -6.98 -13.74 -9.48
C THR A 207 -6.25 -13.25 -10.73
N VAL A 208 -4.96 -13.50 -10.83
CA VAL A 208 -4.13 -13.13 -11.99
C VAL A 208 -3.70 -14.41 -12.70
N THR A 209 -4.06 -14.51 -13.97
CA THR A 209 -3.74 -15.66 -14.84
C THR A 209 -3.18 -15.17 -16.16
N ARG A 210 -2.65 -16.07 -16.97
CA ARG A 210 -2.49 -15.85 -18.40
C ARG A 210 -3.85 -15.81 -19.11
N PRO A 211 -3.90 -15.37 -20.39
CA PRO A 211 -5.13 -15.39 -21.18
C PRO A 211 -5.75 -16.80 -21.34
N ASP A 212 -4.92 -17.84 -21.39
CA ASP A 212 -5.34 -19.25 -21.45
C ASP A 212 -5.96 -19.77 -20.12
N GLY A 213 -5.89 -18.98 -19.04
CA GLY A 213 -6.39 -19.33 -17.71
C GLY A 213 -5.36 -20.03 -16.82
N GLU A 214 -4.17 -20.34 -17.32
CA GLU A 214 -3.08 -20.89 -16.51
C GLU A 214 -2.48 -19.83 -15.57
N ARG A 215 -1.82 -20.29 -14.51
CA ARG A 215 -1.07 -19.40 -13.62
C ARG A 215 0.18 -18.87 -14.31
N LEU A 216 0.58 -17.66 -13.91
CA LEU A 216 1.81 -17.05 -14.39
C LEU A 216 3.02 -17.88 -13.97
N GLY A 217 4.04 -17.91 -14.84
CA GLY A 217 5.37 -18.34 -14.43
C GLY A 217 5.98 -17.35 -13.42
N TYR A 218 6.99 -17.78 -12.66
CA TYR A 218 7.67 -16.89 -11.70
C TYR A 218 8.26 -15.65 -12.38
N SER A 219 8.92 -15.82 -13.53
CA SER A 219 9.51 -14.72 -14.31
C SER A 219 8.47 -13.73 -14.83
N GLU A 220 7.33 -14.22 -15.30
CA GLU A 220 6.21 -13.40 -15.78
C GLU A 220 5.60 -12.60 -14.63
N ALA A 221 5.36 -13.25 -13.49
CA ALA A 221 4.84 -12.60 -12.31
C ALA A 221 5.84 -11.57 -11.74
N LEU A 222 7.14 -11.86 -11.78
CA LEU A 222 8.21 -10.93 -11.38
C LEU A 222 8.23 -9.69 -12.29
N ASN A 223 8.18 -9.89 -13.61
CA ASN A 223 8.12 -8.79 -14.57
C ASN A 223 6.87 -7.92 -14.33
N ARG A 224 5.71 -8.55 -14.17
CA ARG A 224 4.46 -7.86 -13.84
C ARG A 224 4.59 -7.02 -12.57
N THR A 225 5.05 -7.61 -11.46
CA THR A 225 5.21 -6.89 -10.19
C THR A 225 6.22 -5.76 -10.29
N ALA A 226 7.34 -5.96 -11.00
CA ALA A 226 8.33 -4.92 -11.22
C ALA A 226 7.71 -3.74 -12.00
N LEU A 227 6.98 -4.00 -13.09
CA LEU A 227 6.31 -2.97 -13.87
C LEU A 227 5.25 -2.21 -13.06
N VAL A 228 4.54 -2.89 -12.14
CA VAL A 228 3.68 -2.21 -11.17
C VAL A 228 4.49 -1.27 -10.28
N TRP A 229 5.64 -1.70 -9.76
CA TRP A 229 6.47 -0.85 -8.90
C TRP A 229 7.02 0.38 -9.64
N PHE A 230 7.57 0.19 -10.85
CA PHE A 230 8.15 1.28 -11.65
C PHE A 230 7.08 2.24 -12.19
N TYR A 231 6.04 1.72 -12.86
CA TYR A 231 5.10 2.54 -13.62
C TYR A 231 3.77 2.79 -12.90
N GLY A 232 3.32 1.84 -12.06
CA GLY A 232 2.08 1.96 -11.30
C GLY A 232 2.28 2.75 -10.00
N ALA A 233 3.36 2.46 -9.28
CA ALA A 233 3.66 3.06 -7.99
C ALA A 233 4.79 4.11 -8.04
N GLY A 234 5.43 4.34 -9.18
CA GLY A 234 6.46 5.38 -9.30
C GLY A 234 7.64 5.16 -8.34
N LEU A 235 8.11 3.91 -8.24
CA LEU A 235 9.10 3.44 -7.26
C LEU A 235 8.65 3.49 -5.79
N GLY A 236 7.38 3.79 -5.51
CA GLY A 236 6.89 3.97 -4.13
C GLY A 236 7.30 5.32 -3.52
N LEU A 237 7.66 6.30 -4.35
CA LEU A 237 7.95 7.65 -3.89
C LEU A 237 6.63 8.40 -3.65
N PRO A 238 6.35 8.96 -2.46
CA PRO A 238 5.00 9.37 -2.05
C PRO A 238 4.23 10.25 -3.06
N LEU A 239 4.86 11.30 -3.60
CA LEU A 239 4.20 12.20 -4.56
C LEU A 239 4.13 11.61 -5.97
N VAL A 240 5.14 10.81 -6.36
CA VAL A 240 5.19 10.17 -7.68
C VAL A 240 4.16 9.04 -7.74
N GLU A 241 4.03 8.27 -6.66
CA GLU A 241 3.05 7.20 -6.50
C GLU A 241 1.62 7.70 -6.67
N LEU A 242 1.28 8.86 -6.08
CA LEU A 242 -0.05 9.46 -6.25
C LEU A 242 -0.33 9.81 -7.71
N VAL A 243 0.65 10.40 -8.40
CA VAL A 243 0.53 10.77 -9.83
C VAL A 243 0.42 9.51 -10.69
N CYS A 244 1.30 8.52 -10.50
CA CYS A 244 1.28 7.25 -11.22
C CYS A 244 -0.04 6.49 -10.98
N SER A 245 -0.54 6.45 -9.75
CA SER A 245 -1.82 5.81 -9.40
C SER A 245 -2.99 6.50 -10.09
N TYR A 246 -3.02 7.84 -10.12
CA TYR A 246 -4.06 8.60 -10.82
C TYR A 246 -4.02 8.38 -12.34
N LEU A 247 -2.83 8.40 -12.94
CA LEU A 247 -2.65 8.13 -14.36
C LEU A 247 -3.08 6.71 -14.71
N SER A 248 -2.72 5.73 -13.88
CA SER A 248 -3.11 4.33 -14.04
C SER A 248 -4.62 4.14 -13.93
N TYR A 249 -5.26 4.79 -12.96
CA TYR A 249 -6.72 4.83 -12.83
C TYR A 249 -7.38 5.37 -14.11
N ARG A 250 -6.87 6.48 -14.64
CA ARG A 250 -7.42 7.13 -15.84
C ARG A 250 -7.26 6.25 -17.08
N ARG A 251 -6.11 5.58 -17.26
CA ARG A 251 -5.88 4.64 -18.37
C ARG A 251 -6.80 3.43 -18.27
N TYR A 252 -6.84 2.81 -17.10
CA TYR A 252 -7.66 1.63 -16.85
C TYR A 252 -9.16 1.89 -17.07
N THR A 253 -9.67 3.02 -16.60
CA THR A 253 -11.09 3.41 -16.80
C THR A 253 -11.45 3.74 -18.24
N ARG A 254 -10.46 4.01 -19.10
CA ARG A 254 -10.63 4.21 -20.55
C ARG A 254 -10.49 2.92 -21.36
N GLY A 255 -10.23 1.79 -20.71
CA GLY A 255 -9.93 0.53 -21.38
C GLY A 255 -8.56 0.51 -22.07
N GLU A 256 -7.65 1.40 -21.69
CA GLU A 256 -6.27 1.38 -22.15
C GLU A 256 -5.48 0.32 -21.38
N GLU A 257 -4.66 -0.47 -22.07
CA GLU A 257 -3.81 -1.51 -21.47
C GLU A 257 -2.72 -0.89 -20.57
N LEU A 258 -2.57 -1.44 -19.37
CA LEU A 258 -1.51 -1.01 -18.44
C LEU A 258 -0.21 -1.78 -18.72
N ALA A 259 0.93 -1.16 -18.45
CA ALA A 259 2.25 -1.74 -18.77
C ALA A 259 2.47 -3.13 -18.16
N TRP A 260 1.93 -3.39 -16.97
CA TRP A 260 2.05 -4.67 -16.26
C TRP A 260 0.94 -5.67 -16.59
N GLU A 261 0.05 -5.36 -17.53
CA GLU A 261 -1.01 -6.26 -18.00
C GLU A 261 -0.62 -7.02 -19.27
N GLU A 262 0.50 -6.67 -19.89
CA GLU A 262 1.03 -7.39 -21.03
C GLU A 262 1.24 -8.87 -20.67
N GLY A 263 0.55 -9.76 -21.39
CA GLY A 263 0.62 -11.21 -21.19
C GLY A 263 -0.11 -11.74 -19.94
N SER A 264 -0.89 -10.93 -19.23
CA SER A 264 -1.55 -11.36 -17.99
C SER A 264 -2.89 -10.67 -17.71
N VAL A 265 -3.91 -11.46 -17.38
CA VAL A 265 -5.30 -11.03 -17.18
C VAL A 265 -5.67 -11.11 -15.71
N GLU A 266 -6.26 -10.03 -15.19
CA GLU A 266 -6.91 -10.04 -13.88
C GLU A 266 -8.37 -10.50 -14.04
N ARG A 267 -8.73 -11.56 -13.32
CA ARG A 267 -10.09 -12.08 -13.23
C ARG A 267 -10.67 -11.69 -11.87
N PHE A 268 -11.93 -11.28 -11.89
CA PHE A 268 -12.66 -10.85 -10.71
C PHE A 268 -13.79 -11.84 -10.43
N ASP A 269 -13.96 -12.23 -9.17
CA ASP A 269 -15.10 -13.05 -8.77
C ASP A 269 -16.44 -12.27 -8.85
N GLU A 270 -17.54 -13.02 -8.83
CA GLU A 270 -18.92 -12.50 -8.97
C GLU A 270 -19.40 -11.67 -7.77
N ARG A 271 -18.53 -11.39 -6.78
CA ARG A 271 -18.86 -10.58 -5.60
C ARG A 271 -19.06 -9.12 -6.04
N GLY A 272 -20.31 -8.81 -6.43
CA GLY A 272 -20.71 -7.74 -7.33
C GLY A 272 -20.42 -6.28 -6.95
N THR A 273 -20.57 -5.41 -7.94
CA THR A 273 -20.27 -3.97 -7.90
C THR A 273 -21.37 -3.16 -7.21
N GLY A 274 -20.98 -2.18 -6.38
CA GLY A 274 -21.88 -1.26 -5.67
C GLY A 274 -21.81 -1.38 -4.15
N ARG A 275 -22.64 -2.23 -3.54
CA ARG A 275 -22.71 -2.40 -2.06
C ARG A 275 -21.43 -3.02 -1.45
N MET A 276 -20.66 -3.78 -2.23
CA MET A 276 -19.42 -4.39 -1.76
C MET A 276 -18.24 -3.42 -1.66
N VAL A 277 -18.30 -2.22 -2.26
CA VAL A 277 -17.21 -1.23 -2.12
C VAL A 277 -17.02 -0.82 -0.66
N LEU A 278 -18.11 -0.64 0.09
CA LEU A 278 -18.05 -0.37 1.53
C LEU A 278 -17.47 -1.56 2.32
N LEU A 279 -17.79 -2.80 1.91
CA LEU A 279 -17.22 -4.00 2.51
C LEU A 279 -15.70 -4.08 2.25
N TYR A 280 -15.26 -3.86 1.01
CA TYR A 280 -13.84 -3.86 0.65
C TYR A 280 -13.07 -2.74 1.37
N ALA A 281 -13.66 -1.54 1.46
CA ALA A 281 -13.09 -0.45 2.23
C ALA A 281 -13.01 -0.80 3.72
N ALA A 282 -14.03 -1.45 4.29
CA ALA A 282 -14.01 -1.89 5.69
C ALA A 282 -12.96 -2.98 5.95
N ILE A 283 -12.84 -3.98 5.07
CA ILE A 283 -11.80 -5.02 5.13
C ILE A 283 -10.42 -4.39 5.08
N THR A 284 -10.22 -3.43 4.18
CA THR A 284 -8.95 -2.71 4.04
C THR A 284 -8.66 -1.89 5.29
N ALA A 285 -9.62 -1.11 5.77
CA ALA A 285 -9.47 -0.32 6.99
C ALA A 285 -9.15 -1.19 8.21
N LEU A 286 -9.82 -2.33 8.36
CA LEU A 286 -9.55 -3.30 9.42
C LEU A 286 -8.14 -3.90 9.31
N SER A 287 -7.73 -4.27 8.09
CA SER A 287 -6.40 -4.83 7.84
C SER A 287 -5.31 -3.80 8.16
N LEU A 288 -5.47 -2.56 7.69
CA LEU A 288 -4.55 -1.47 7.98
C LEU A 288 -4.50 -1.14 9.48
N ALA A 289 -5.66 -1.07 10.14
CA ALA A 289 -5.73 -0.85 11.58
C ALA A 289 -5.03 -1.95 12.38
N LEU A 290 -5.18 -3.22 11.97
CA LEU A 290 -4.50 -4.34 12.59
C LEU A 290 -2.99 -4.26 12.39
N THR A 291 -2.51 -3.98 11.18
CA THR A 291 -1.08 -3.84 10.89
C THR A 291 -0.45 -2.65 11.62
N LEU A 292 -1.19 -1.55 11.75
CA LEU A 292 -0.77 -0.39 12.53
C LEU A 292 -0.70 -0.73 14.02
N ALA A 293 -1.71 -1.44 14.56
CA ALA A 293 -1.71 -1.88 15.95
C ALA A 293 -0.54 -2.83 16.26
N LEU A 294 -0.23 -3.76 15.35
CA LEU A 294 0.93 -4.64 15.46
C LEU A 294 2.26 -3.87 15.41
N THR A 295 2.40 -2.93 14.47
CA THR A 295 3.60 -2.10 14.36
C THR A 295 3.80 -1.24 15.61
N LEU A 296 2.71 -0.67 16.13
CA LEU A 296 2.72 0.08 17.39
C LEU A 296 3.10 -0.81 18.57
N ALA A 297 2.57 -2.03 18.63
CA ALA A 297 2.93 -3.00 19.67
C ALA A 297 4.42 -3.36 19.61
N MET A 298 5.01 -3.52 18.41
CA MET A 298 6.45 -3.76 18.23
C MET A 298 7.28 -2.56 18.72
N GLY A 299 6.91 -1.34 18.34
CA GLY A 299 7.58 -0.12 18.83
C GLY A 299 7.46 0.06 20.35
N LEU A 300 6.33 -0.33 20.94
CA LEU A 300 6.13 -0.31 22.39
C LEU A 300 6.89 -1.42 23.11
N SER A 301 7.03 -2.60 22.50
CA SER A 301 7.88 -3.65 23.06
C SER A 301 9.35 -3.25 23.06
N ALA A 302 9.79 -2.49 22.06
CA ALA A 302 11.13 -1.90 22.03
C ALA A 302 11.36 -0.89 23.16
N ALA A 303 10.32 -0.29 23.73
CA ALA A 303 10.50 0.59 24.89
C ALA A 303 10.73 -0.18 26.20
N LEU A 304 10.55 -1.50 26.21
CA LEU A 304 10.82 -2.34 27.38
C LEU A 304 12.32 -2.64 27.47
N PRO A 305 12.88 -2.69 28.70
CA PRO A 305 14.31 -2.97 28.86
C PRO A 305 14.59 -4.47 28.70
N PRO A 306 15.84 -4.86 28.36
CA PRO A 306 16.23 -6.25 28.20
C PRO A 306 16.12 -7.04 29.51
N ASN A 307 16.52 -6.44 30.64
CA ASN A 307 16.48 -7.09 31.95
C ASN A 307 15.26 -6.63 32.76
N ARG A 308 14.54 -7.58 33.36
CA ARG A 308 13.21 -7.37 33.95
C ARG A 308 13.08 -8.10 35.28
N GLY A 309 12.38 -7.50 36.23
CA GLY A 309 12.17 -8.03 37.57
C GLY A 309 13.11 -7.39 38.59
N GLU A 310 13.64 -8.21 39.49
CA GLU A 310 14.71 -7.81 40.39
C GLU A 310 16.01 -7.79 39.60
N LEU A 311 16.75 -6.69 39.69
CA LEU A 311 17.95 -6.46 38.89
C LEU A 311 19.19 -6.60 39.77
N THR A 312 20.26 -7.15 39.23
CA THR A 312 21.62 -6.92 39.69
C THR A 312 22.14 -5.55 39.23
N VAL A 313 23.28 -5.09 39.75
CA VAL A 313 23.93 -3.85 39.26
C VAL A 313 24.32 -3.98 37.78
N ALA A 314 24.79 -5.15 37.35
CA ALA A 314 25.14 -5.42 35.96
C ALA A 314 23.91 -5.34 35.04
N GLU A 315 22.79 -5.98 35.40
CA GLU A 315 21.55 -5.93 34.62
C GLU A 315 20.95 -4.51 34.58
N PHE A 316 21.12 -3.75 35.66
CA PHE A 316 20.78 -2.33 35.69
C PHE A 316 21.65 -1.51 34.74
N ALA A 317 22.97 -1.73 34.73
CA ALA A 317 23.89 -1.07 33.82
C ALA A 317 23.54 -1.34 32.35
N GLU A 318 23.22 -2.59 32.00
CA GLU A 318 22.72 -2.95 30.68
C GLU A 318 21.44 -2.20 30.31
N ASN A 319 20.48 -2.09 31.24
CA ASN A 319 19.24 -1.35 31.01
C ASN A 319 19.47 0.16 30.82
N VAL A 320 20.41 0.76 31.57
CA VAL A 320 20.78 2.17 31.39
C VAL A 320 21.42 2.39 30.02
N ASN A 321 22.41 1.57 29.65
CA ASN A 321 23.06 1.63 28.35
C ASN A 321 22.07 1.44 27.19
N TYR A 322 21.11 0.52 27.37
CA TYR A 322 20.01 0.31 26.45
C TYR A 322 19.21 1.60 26.23
N TYR A 323 18.76 2.26 27.30
CA TYR A 323 17.96 3.47 27.18
C TYR A 323 18.74 4.68 26.67
N ARG A 324 20.02 4.81 27.02
CA ARG A 324 20.90 5.84 26.43
C ARG A 324 20.94 5.70 24.91
N THR A 325 21.07 4.48 24.40
CA THR A 325 21.06 4.20 22.95
C THR A 325 19.67 4.42 22.36
N PHE A 326 18.61 3.94 23.03
CA PHE A 326 17.22 4.05 22.57
C PHE A 326 16.74 5.50 22.44
N PHE A 327 17.20 6.41 23.29
CA PHE A 327 16.86 7.84 23.27
C PHE A 327 17.95 8.74 22.67
N ASP A 328 19.03 8.17 22.13
CA ASP A 328 20.12 8.90 21.47
C ASP A 328 20.88 9.88 22.40
N PHE A 329 21.10 9.51 23.67
CA PHE A 329 21.86 10.29 24.67
C PHE A 329 23.40 10.13 24.55
N GLY A 330 23.89 9.68 23.40
CA GLY A 330 25.32 9.55 23.10
C GLY A 330 25.98 8.27 23.61
N THR A 331 26.98 7.80 22.86
CA THR A 331 27.65 6.49 23.07
C THR A 331 29.06 6.58 23.66
N ARG A 332 29.55 7.79 23.96
CA ARG A 332 30.90 8.00 24.52
C ARG A 332 31.12 7.27 25.84
N TRP A 333 30.10 7.22 26.69
CA TRP A 333 30.17 6.62 28.01
C TRP A 333 29.10 5.54 28.17
N THR A 334 29.51 4.41 28.73
CA THR A 334 28.63 3.28 29.07
C THR A 334 28.96 2.76 30.45
N LEU A 335 27.97 2.22 31.15
CA LEU A 335 28.20 1.51 32.41
C LEU A 335 28.72 0.10 32.15
N ASP A 336 29.75 -0.31 32.88
CA ASP A 336 30.22 -1.69 32.89
C ASP A 336 29.41 -2.58 33.85
N SER A 337 29.80 -3.85 34.01
CA SER A 337 29.12 -4.79 34.89
C SER A 337 29.19 -4.43 36.39
N SER A 338 30.13 -3.57 36.79
CA SER A 338 30.22 -3.02 38.15
C SER A 338 29.31 -1.82 38.36
N GLY A 339 28.76 -1.24 37.29
CA GLY A 339 28.02 0.02 37.35
C GLY A 339 28.93 1.24 37.36
N GLU A 340 30.18 1.12 36.92
CA GLU A 340 31.09 2.24 36.74
C GLU A 340 31.07 2.74 35.29
N TRP A 341 31.27 4.04 35.08
CA TRP A 341 31.33 4.62 33.75
C TRP A 341 32.66 4.29 33.09
N VAL A 342 32.59 3.79 31.86
CA VAL A 342 33.74 3.51 31.01
C VAL A 342 33.62 4.30 29.72
N GLU A 343 34.73 4.92 29.31
CA GLU A 343 34.81 5.65 28.05
C GLU A 343 34.98 4.66 26.89
N ASN A 344 34.12 4.80 25.87
CA ASN A 344 34.21 4.07 24.62
C ASN A 344 35.11 4.85 23.65
N GLU A 345 36.26 4.28 23.32
CA GLU A 345 37.16 4.82 22.30
C GLU A 345 36.72 4.34 20.91
N TYR A 346 36.41 5.29 20.02
CA TYR A 346 36.09 4.99 18.62
C TYR A 346 37.13 5.59 17.68
N GLU A 347 37.66 4.77 16.77
CA GLU A 347 38.55 5.26 15.73
C GLU A 347 37.82 6.30 14.85
N ASN A 348 38.42 7.48 14.69
CA ASN A 348 37.96 8.57 13.83
C ASN A 348 36.70 9.33 14.29
N VAL A 349 36.30 9.23 15.56
CA VAL A 349 35.23 10.06 16.14
C VAL A 349 35.84 11.20 16.95
N ILE A 350 35.43 12.44 16.65
CA ILE A 350 35.79 13.62 17.46
C ILE A 350 34.53 14.08 18.19
N TYR A 351 34.58 14.08 19.52
CA TYR A 351 33.51 14.61 20.35
C TYR A 351 33.62 16.13 20.42
N PHE A 352 32.60 16.83 19.92
CA PHE A 352 32.46 18.28 20.03
C PHE A 352 31.49 18.62 21.16
N GLY A 353 31.94 19.42 22.14
CA GLY A 353 31.16 19.81 23.30
C GLY A 353 31.84 19.41 24.62
N GLY A 354 31.84 20.31 25.60
CA GLY A 354 32.32 20.03 26.95
C GLY A 354 31.42 18.99 27.62
N GLY A 355 32.04 18.01 28.27
CA GLY A 355 31.38 16.92 28.97
C GLY A 355 32.46 15.98 29.49
N GLY A 356 32.71 16.05 30.79
CA GLY A 356 33.65 15.17 31.48
C GLY A 356 33.12 13.75 31.61
N GLU A 357 33.82 12.94 32.38
CA GLU A 357 33.29 11.67 32.87
C GLU A 357 31.95 11.92 33.58
N PRO A 358 30.89 11.15 33.26
CA PRO A 358 29.62 11.30 33.95
C PRO A 358 29.77 10.97 35.44
N THR A 359 29.06 11.68 36.28
CA THR A 359 29.07 11.43 37.73
C THR A 359 28.65 9.98 38.03
N PRO A 360 29.40 9.25 38.90
CA PRO A 360 29.11 7.86 39.21
C PRO A 360 27.81 7.70 39.99
N PHE A 361 27.20 6.53 39.85
CA PHE A 361 26.07 6.10 40.68
C PHE A 361 26.57 5.45 41.97
N SER A 362 25.79 5.57 43.03
CA SER A 362 25.94 4.78 44.25
C SER A 362 24.78 3.79 44.38
N TYR A 363 25.08 2.57 44.82
CA TYR A 363 24.12 1.46 44.80
C TYR A 363 23.88 0.90 46.21
N THR A 364 22.61 0.63 46.53
CA THR A 364 22.24 -0.19 47.69
C THR A 364 21.84 -1.57 47.18
N VAL A 365 22.56 -2.60 47.60
CA VAL A 365 22.35 -3.99 47.16
C VAL A 365 22.08 -4.87 48.38
N GLU A 366 21.00 -5.66 48.31
CA GLU A 366 20.61 -6.63 49.34
C GLU A 366 20.40 -7.99 48.70
N ASP A 367 21.04 -9.04 49.23
CA ASP A 367 20.97 -10.40 48.70
C ASP A 367 21.26 -10.51 47.19
N GLY A 368 22.12 -9.63 46.67
CA GLY A 368 22.48 -9.55 45.24
C GLY A 368 21.48 -8.77 44.38
N VAL A 369 20.41 -8.24 44.96
CA VAL A 369 19.38 -7.44 44.29
C VAL A 369 19.62 -5.95 44.54
N LEU A 370 19.61 -5.16 43.47
CA LEU A 370 19.66 -3.72 43.51
C LEU A 370 18.36 -3.16 44.11
N ARG A 371 18.48 -2.50 45.26
CA ARG A 371 17.37 -1.87 46.00
C ARG A 371 17.27 -0.38 45.79
N ALA A 372 18.40 0.32 45.65
CA ALA A 372 18.40 1.76 45.41
C ALA A 372 19.59 2.21 44.58
N VAL A 373 19.38 3.28 43.81
CA VAL A 373 20.38 3.99 43.03
C VAL A 373 20.35 5.46 43.48
N HIS A 374 21.50 5.95 43.90
CA HIS A 374 21.73 7.34 44.27
C HIS A 374 22.69 7.99 43.26
N TRP A 375 22.44 9.26 42.96
CA TRP A 375 23.29 10.08 42.11
C TRP A 375 23.27 11.51 42.64
N ALA A 376 24.44 12.11 42.80
CA ALA A 376 24.56 13.48 43.31
C ALA A 376 25.60 14.26 42.51
N TYR A 377 25.16 15.36 41.92
CA TYR A 377 25.99 16.26 41.14
C TYR A 377 26.16 17.58 41.86
N THR A 378 27.39 18.11 41.89
CA THR A 378 27.66 19.47 42.36
C THR A 378 28.74 20.09 41.50
N GLU A 379 28.43 21.24 40.89
CA GLU A 379 29.40 22.03 40.13
C GLU A 379 29.26 23.51 40.48
N THR A 380 30.40 24.19 40.62
CA THR A 380 30.47 25.64 40.79
C THR A 380 31.26 26.24 39.62
N ALA A 381 30.60 27.01 38.76
CA ALA A 381 31.21 27.60 37.57
C ALA A 381 30.53 28.91 37.14
N GLU A 382 31.21 29.70 36.30
CA GLU A 382 30.63 30.89 35.67
C GLU A 382 29.64 30.53 34.55
N THR A 383 29.77 29.35 33.96
CA THR A 383 28.84 28.81 32.97
C THR A 383 28.84 27.30 33.06
N ILE A 384 27.66 26.70 33.19
CA ILE A 384 27.48 25.26 33.26
C ILE A 384 26.91 24.76 31.93
N TYR A 385 27.59 23.77 31.33
CA TYR A 385 27.29 23.19 30.03
C TYR A 385 26.62 21.82 30.21
N GLY A 386 25.36 21.83 30.63
CA GLY A 386 24.62 20.61 30.98
C GLY A 386 25.04 20.03 32.34
N THR A 387 24.11 19.32 32.98
CA THR A 387 24.30 18.82 34.36
C THR A 387 24.37 17.29 34.45
N GLY A 388 24.27 16.59 33.30
CA GLY A 388 24.28 15.14 33.24
C GLY A 388 23.04 14.47 33.83
N ASP A 389 21.97 15.23 34.11
CA ASP A 389 20.76 14.74 34.78
C ASP A 389 19.95 13.77 33.90
N GLU A 390 20.21 13.76 32.59
CA GLU A 390 19.72 12.72 31.69
C GLU A 390 20.15 11.30 32.13
N ASN A 391 21.32 11.15 32.75
CA ASN A 391 21.78 9.86 33.29
C ASN A 391 20.87 9.39 34.42
N ALA A 392 20.49 10.29 35.32
CA ALA A 392 19.55 10.00 36.40
C ALA A 392 18.16 9.65 35.87
N ARG A 393 17.69 10.32 34.80
CA ARG A 393 16.44 9.96 34.10
C ARG A 393 16.51 8.53 33.52
N MET A 394 17.62 8.16 32.89
CA MET A 394 17.82 6.82 32.34
C MET A 394 17.89 5.76 33.46
N ALA A 395 18.54 6.08 34.59
CA ALA A 395 18.58 5.23 35.78
C ALA A 395 17.17 4.97 36.33
N TYR A 396 16.35 6.01 36.48
CA TYR A 396 14.96 5.83 36.92
C TYR A 396 14.18 4.94 35.95
N LEU A 397 14.28 5.22 34.64
CA LEU A 397 13.56 4.43 33.64
C LEU A 397 14.02 2.96 33.65
N ALA A 398 15.32 2.69 33.78
CA ALA A 398 15.89 1.35 33.87
C ALA A 398 15.28 0.54 35.03
N LEU A 399 15.10 1.15 36.20
CA LEU A 399 14.47 0.51 37.37
C LEU A 399 12.96 0.38 37.22
N ALA A 400 12.28 1.46 36.84
CA ALA A 400 10.82 1.52 36.78
C ALA A 400 10.24 0.66 35.65
N ALA A 401 10.90 0.62 34.50
CA ALA A 401 10.45 -0.17 33.36
C ALA A 401 10.73 -1.68 33.51
N ALA A 402 11.71 -2.05 34.33
CA ALA A 402 12.02 -3.44 34.65
C ALA A 402 10.96 -4.10 35.55
N GLN A 403 10.16 -3.32 36.29
CA GLN A 403 9.16 -3.86 37.22
C GLN A 403 8.18 -4.83 36.54
N LYS A 404 7.85 -5.94 37.21
CA LYS A 404 6.96 -7.01 36.68
C LYS A 404 5.58 -6.48 36.21
N GLY A 405 5.10 -5.39 36.82
CA GLY A 405 3.83 -4.74 36.45
C GLY A 405 3.90 -3.85 35.20
N THR A 406 5.09 -3.65 34.62
CA THR A 406 5.29 -2.85 33.41
C THR A 406 5.20 -3.74 32.17
N SER A 407 4.45 -3.32 31.15
CA SER A 407 4.26 -4.05 29.89
C SER A 407 4.11 -3.08 28.73
N LEU A 408 4.05 -3.60 27.50
CA LEU A 408 3.86 -2.78 26.30
C LEU A 408 2.59 -1.91 26.36
N PHE A 409 1.58 -2.30 27.15
CA PHE A 409 0.32 -1.55 27.28
C PHE A 409 0.44 -0.33 28.20
N ASN A 410 1.45 -0.27 29.07
CA ASN A 410 1.59 0.81 30.06
C ASN A 410 2.98 1.47 30.11
N ILE A 411 3.97 0.97 29.35
CA ILE A 411 5.34 1.52 29.29
C ILE A 411 5.39 3.02 28.95
N ARG A 412 4.46 3.49 28.12
CA ARG A 412 4.31 4.93 27.80
C ARG A 412 4.12 5.78 29.06
N GLY A 413 3.51 5.23 30.11
CA GLY A 413 3.33 5.93 31.38
C GLY A 413 4.67 6.24 32.06
N VAL A 414 5.58 5.27 32.13
CA VAL A 414 6.93 5.46 32.69
C VAL A 414 7.75 6.41 31.82
N VAL A 415 7.76 6.18 30.50
CA VAL A 415 8.51 7.02 29.56
C VAL A 415 8.05 8.48 29.63
N LYS A 416 6.77 8.74 29.89
CA LYS A 416 6.25 10.10 30.07
C LYS A 416 6.79 10.77 31.34
N GLN A 417 7.12 10.02 32.40
CA GLN A 417 7.65 10.58 33.65
C GLN A 417 9.08 11.13 33.49
N ILE A 418 9.82 10.69 32.47
CA ILE A 418 11.17 11.18 32.15
C ILE A 418 11.21 12.20 30.99
N GLY A 419 10.04 12.71 30.57
CA GLY A 419 9.86 13.54 29.38
C GLY A 419 10.52 14.93 29.40
N SER A 420 10.61 15.53 28.23
CA SER A 420 11.68 16.45 27.78
C SER A 420 11.79 17.84 28.41
N ASN A 421 11.16 18.18 29.53
CA ASN A 421 11.33 19.49 30.20
C ASN A 421 10.89 19.49 31.69
N SER A 422 10.61 18.33 32.30
CA SER A 422 9.88 18.28 33.59
C SER A 422 10.74 18.41 34.84
N TRP A 423 12.06 18.37 34.75
CA TRP A 423 12.98 18.62 35.88
C TRP A 423 13.58 20.03 35.75
N ALA A 424 12.74 21.02 35.46
CA ALA A 424 13.16 22.41 35.30
C ALA A 424 13.75 22.95 36.62
N GLY A 425 14.78 23.80 36.50
CA GLY A 425 15.62 24.30 37.59
C GLY A 425 14.85 24.82 38.80
N ASP A 426 15.40 24.52 39.98
CA ASP A 426 14.91 24.85 41.34
C ASP A 426 13.59 24.19 41.78
N ALA A 427 13.17 23.08 41.16
CA ALA A 427 11.97 22.35 41.59
C ALA A 427 12.27 20.90 42.00
N ASP A 428 11.90 20.56 43.23
CA ASP A 428 11.84 19.16 43.69
C ASP A 428 10.81 18.39 42.86
N TYR A 429 11.20 17.23 42.38
CA TYR A 429 10.36 16.32 41.60
C TYR A 429 10.34 14.94 42.25
N SER A 430 9.15 14.37 42.38
CA SER A 430 8.99 12.98 42.81
C SER A 430 8.09 12.23 41.87
N ALA A 431 8.46 11.01 41.54
CA ALA A 431 7.63 10.09 40.77
C ALA A 431 7.59 8.73 41.45
N ALA A 432 6.49 8.02 41.26
CA ALA A 432 6.39 6.63 41.61
C ALA A 432 5.88 5.85 40.41
N TRP A 433 6.43 4.66 40.22
CA TRP A 433 5.93 3.69 39.25
C TRP A 433 6.06 2.28 39.80
N LYS A 434 4.90 1.64 40.02
CA LYS A 434 4.83 0.33 40.68
C LYS A 434 5.54 0.41 42.03
N ASN A 435 6.55 -0.43 42.23
CA ASN A 435 7.33 -0.49 43.46
C ASN A 435 8.58 0.41 43.40
N VAL A 436 8.74 1.29 42.40
CA VAL A 436 9.87 2.22 42.36
C VAL A 436 9.39 3.60 42.76
N GLU A 437 9.99 4.15 43.81
CA GLU A 437 9.88 5.56 44.19
C GLU A 437 11.13 6.30 43.73
N MET A 438 10.95 7.49 43.18
CA MET A 438 12.03 8.35 42.77
C MET A 438 11.82 9.76 43.29
N ARG A 439 12.92 10.34 43.77
CA ARG A 439 13.04 11.73 44.17
C ARG A 439 14.21 12.36 43.44
N TYR A 440 14.00 13.58 42.98
CA TYR A 440 14.98 14.44 42.37
C TYR A 440 14.87 15.81 43.01
N ASP A 441 15.94 16.29 43.64
CA ASP A 441 15.99 17.63 44.22
C ASP A 441 17.03 18.45 43.45
N ALA A 442 16.66 19.68 43.07
CA ALA A 442 17.52 20.60 42.33
C ALA A 442 17.65 21.91 43.10
N ARG A 443 18.89 22.36 43.32
CA ARG A 443 19.20 23.62 43.97
C ARG A 443 20.25 24.38 43.19
N ILE A 444 19.94 25.63 42.84
CA ILE A 444 20.86 26.54 42.19
C ILE A 444 21.08 27.73 43.12
N GLU A 445 22.33 27.94 43.53
CA GLU A 445 22.75 29.09 44.34
C GLU A 445 23.46 30.12 43.45
N GLY A 446 22.95 31.36 43.45
CA GLY A 446 23.50 32.49 42.67
C GLY A 446 22.47 33.12 41.72
N GLU A 447 22.80 34.29 41.15
CA GLU A 447 21.97 34.94 40.13
C GLU A 447 22.32 34.43 38.74
N TYR A 448 21.33 33.84 38.06
CA TYR A 448 21.48 33.24 36.74
C TYR A 448 20.35 33.65 35.80
N TYR A 449 20.62 33.59 34.50
CA TYR A 449 19.56 33.59 33.48
C TYR A 449 19.61 32.28 32.69
N TYR A 450 18.43 31.79 32.33
CA TYR A 450 18.27 30.59 31.52
C TYR A 450 18.31 30.96 30.03
N SER A 451 19.26 30.38 29.30
CA SER A 451 19.33 30.45 27.84
C SER A 451 18.77 29.15 27.26
N GLU A 452 17.91 29.24 26.23
CA GLU A 452 17.43 28.04 25.51
C GLU A 452 18.63 27.17 25.10
N GLY A 453 18.61 25.89 25.50
CA GLY A 453 19.68 24.93 25.22
C GLY A 453 20.53 24.47 26.42
N PHE A 454 20.00 24.51 27.66
CA PHE A 454 20.67 23.99 28.88
C PHE A 454 21.89 24.81 29.37
N PHE A 455 21.93 26.11 29.08
CA PHE A 455 22.98 26.98 29.59
C PHE A 455 22.48 27.75 30.81
N LEU A 456 23.15 27.55 31.93
CA LEU A 456 23.05 28.44 33.09
C LEU A 456 24.28 29.34 33.08
N SER A 457 24.05 30.63 32.81
CA SER A 457 25.09 31.65 32.82
C SER A 457 24.83 32.64 33.94
N VAL A 458 25.92 33.08 34.55
CA VAL A 458 25.92 34.10 35.60
C VAL A 458 25.41 35.44 35.08
N GLN A 459 24.62 36.14 35.89
CA GLN A 459 24.06 37.46 35.54
C GLN A 459 25.08 38.61 35.76
N ASP A 460 25.95 38.48 36.76
CA ASP A 460 26.89 39.53 37.21
C ASP A 460 28.36 39.07 37.38
N GLY A 461 28.76 37.96 36.72
CA GLY A 461 30.13 37.45 36.79
C GLY A 461 30.51 36.76 38.11
N GLN A 462 29.55 36.54 39.03
CA GLN A 462 29.71 35.70 40.21
C GLN A 462 29.33 34.26 39.88
N PRO A 463 30.15 33.24 40.19
CA PRO A 463 29.87 31.86 39.84
C PRO A 463 28.57 31.37 40.49
N ILE A 464 27.87 30.46 39.80
CA ILE A 464 26.71 29.75 40.34
C ILE A 464 27.13 28.37 40.84
N THR A 465 26.45 27.86 41.87
CA THR A 465 26.59 26.47 42.32
C THR A 465 25.32 25.72 42.02
N VAL A 466 25.40 24.65 41.25
CA VAL A 466 24.28 23.75 40.95
C VAL A 466 24.49 22.46 41.74
N THR A 467 23.51 22.11 42.56
CA THR A 467 23.46 20.83 43.30
C THR A 467 22.22 20.07 42.90
N LEU A 468 22.39 18.87 42.35
CA LEU A 468 21.31 17.96 41.98
C LEU A 468 21.47 16.65 42.74
N THR A 469 20.40 16.16 43.34
CA THR A 469 20.38 14.84 43.98
C THR A 469 19.24 14.02 43.43
N PHE A 470 19.53 12.76 43.14
CA PHE A 470 18.60 11.79 42.62
C PHE A 470 18.67 10.52 43.47
N ASP A 471 17.49 10.06 43.87
CA ASP A 471 17.32 8.83 44.64
C ASP A 471 16.17 8.04 44.03
N ALA A 472 16.47 6.85 43.50
CA ALA A 472 15.45 5.89 43.08
C ALA A 472 15.60 4.62 43.90
N ARG A 473 14.51 4.15 44.51
CA ARG A 473 14.51 2.98 45.39
C ARG A 473 13.29 2.10 45.19
N LEU A 474 13.43 0.83 45.50
CA LEU A 474 12.31 -0.09 45.65
C LEU A 474 11.57 0.23 46.96
N ALA A 475 10.26 0.45 46.86
CA ALA A 475 9.37 0.55 48.02
C ALA A 475 9.34 -0.81 48.74
N GLU A 476 9.45 -0.76 50.07
CA GLU A 476 9.44 -1.94 50.96
C GLU A 476 8.14 -2.76 50.90
#